data_AF-A0AAW1JZJ6-F1
#
_entry.id   AF-A0AAW1JZJ6-F1
#
_cell.length_a   1.000
_cell.length_b   1.000
_cell.length_c   1.000
_cell.angle_alpha   90.00
_cell.angle_beta   90.00
_cell.angle_gamma   90.00
#
_symmetry.space_group_name_H-M   'P 1'
#
loop_
_entity.id
_entity.type
_entity.pdbx_description
1 polymer ?
#
loop_
_entity_poly.entity_id
_entity_poly.type
_entity_poly.pdbx_seq_one_letter_code
_entity_poly.pdbx_strand_id
1 'polypeptide(L)'
;MDELTSKIKDASELIAKLKEERLLVNEERKIIQHLNEKIHDYIKRLMQTAWINSYQKINLNDLVLTRADFTSEQCCRKTKFLNKAVFIAAKEVLDYRAVIHYGDFLRLLRNQPEQLAYWLATGERLCIDSPTFVEILYSVVTGLYGSILLQDDTNLMLALLKQLAYLQLVSSDNPRRLLRHGTCAFSKMYYLFHENLYSARLFLLSTLQNPIIKLIANVDVYLDIDPDKILVRFSPDDILEKFGQAGTEEYNTKIAEYHLYITNTLVDVTNAFISSIEENLLCFPSTVAWLIWQIGEMMAKSFGENSKEVNAIATDLIFTLFICPAIVNPETYGICDAPVSDLARHNLMQIAQILQILALYRYEIPEKKCIDFTLFNLSPVTNMVSFLLQKNNLNDKPFSEKIPSINKAFVLFTEQDLYNLISFLQRVHSDINLHLNSNSIANYGDRMNINNLSSIDHLIALLISLSDSQEHSSHSRVKSVPSSPNGVSKKNLLNKVAKSQLPRSTSYTTYNNEILHPTVLIIPLNQEEAIPVGLLSEQKVINMQLDKDELCNSVKQSVLSNGDINTGNTSDNLEAISEAASNHDNLEAISEAASNHSVDSSIEMERGSER
;
A
#
# COMPACT_ATOMS: atom_id res chain seq x y z
N MET A 1 -15.37 72.46 20.23
CA MET A 1 -16.61 71.66 20.27
C MET A 1 -16.78 70.88 18.99
N ASP A 2 -16.68 71.51 17.81
CA ASP A 2 -16.85 70.85 16.49
C ASP A 2 -15.82 69.74 16.19
N GLU A 3 -14.57 69.91 16.64
CA GLU A 3 -13.54 68.87 16.47
C GLU A 3 -13.78 67.63 17.34
N LEU A 4 -14.45 67.81 18.49
CA LEU A 4 -14.79 66.72 19.41
C LEU A 4 -16.00 65.94 18.88
N THR A 5 -17.00 66.62 18.32
CA THR A 5 -18.16 65.99 17.68
C THR A 5 -17.78 65.25 16.39
N SER A 6 -16.82 65.74 15.61
CA SER A 6 -16.26 64.99 14.46
C SER A 6 -15.62 63.68 14.91
N LYS A 7 -14.71 63.74 15.91
CA LYS A 7 -14.03 62.54 16.43
C LYS A 7 -15.00 61.52 17.06
N ILE A 8 -16.09 61.98 17.68
CA ILE A 8 -17.15 61.09 18.20
C ILE A 8 -17.91 60.40 17.07
N LYS A 9 -18.18 61.11 15.96
CA LYS A 9 -18.84 60.53 14.78
C LYS A 9 -17.95 59.49 14.09
N ASP A 10 -16.67 59.79 13.93
CA ASP A 10 -15.68 58.86 13.36
C ASP A 10 -15.52 57.60 14.22
N ALA A 11 -15.51 57.77 15.55
CA ALA A 11 -15.49 56.65 16.48
C ALA A 11 -16.76 55.79 16.39
N SER A 12 -17.93 56.40 16.22
CA SER A 12 -19.19 55.67 16.05
C SER A 12 -19.23 54.89 14.74
N GLU A 13 -18.69 55.45 13.65
CA GLU A 13 -18.59 54.76 12.36
C GLU A 13 -17.61 53.58 12.44
N LEU A 14 -16.46 53.77 13.10
CA LEU A 14 -15.51 52.69 13.34
C LEU A 14 -16.12 51.55 14.16
N ILE A 15 -16.87 51.86 15.21
CA ILE A 15 -17.58 50.85 16.02
C ILE A 15 -18.60 50.08 15.18
N ALA A 16 -19.32 50.74 14.27
CA ALA A 16 -20.26 50.09 13.37
C ALA A 16 -19.55 49.13 12.42
N LYS A 17 -18.47 49.59 11.78
CA LYS A 17 -17.62 48.77 10.90
C LYS A 17 -17.03 47.56 11.63
N LEU A 18 -16.48 47.74 12.83
CA LEU A 18 -15.94 46.63 13.63
C LEU A 18 -17.00 45.61 14.05
N LYS A 19 -18.26 46.04 14.27
CA LYS A 19 -19.36 45.12 14.55
C LYS A 19 -19.77 44.32 13.31
N GLU A 20 -19.80 44.96 12.15
CA GLU A 20 -20.07 44.32 10.87
C GLU A 20 -18.99 43.29 10.52
N GLU A 21 -17.72 43.68 10.58
CA GLU A 21 -16.56 42.79 10.41
C GLU A 21 -16.60 41.61 11.39
N ARG A 22 -16.90 41.87 12.67
CA ARG A 22 -17.05 40.80 13.66
C ARG A 22 -18.17 39.83 13.30
N LEU A 23 -19.27 40.30 12.70
CA LEU A 23 -20.37 39.43 12.28
C LEU A 23 -19.93 38.56 11.10
N LEU A 24 -19.30 39.16 10.09
CA LEU A 24 -18.76 38.45 8.92
C LEU A 24 -17.77 37.36 9.34
N VAL A 25 -16.77 37.70 10.16
CA VAL A 25 -15.78 36.74 10.67
C VAL A 25 -16.43 35.59 11.44
N ASN A 26 -17.50 35.87 12.21
CA ASN A 26 -18.21 34.81 12.92
C ASN A 26 -19.01 33.90 11.97
N GLU A 27 -19.57 34.44 10.89
CA GLU A 27 -20.26 33.65 9.87
C GLU A 27 -19.28 32.79 9.08
N GLU A 28 -18.16 33.36 8.61
CA GLU A 28 -17.10 32.61 7.93
C GLU A 28 -16.54 31.49 8.82
N ARG A 29 -16.26 31.80 10.09
CA ARG A 29 -15.82 30.79 11.06
C ARG A 29 -16.80 29.62 11.17
N LYS A 30 -18.11 29.89 11.24
CA LYS A 30 -19.13 28.83 11.29
C LYS A 30 -19.14 27.99 10.01
N ILE A 31 -19.00 28.63 8.86
CA ILE A 31 -18.92 27.93 7.57
C ILE A 31 -17.70 27.00 7.53
N ILE A 32 -16.53 27.50 7.95
CA ILE A 32 -15.30 26.70 8.01
C ILE A 32 -15.45 25.53 8.99
N GLN A 33 -16.07 25.74 10.15
CA GLN A 33 -16.36 24.66 11.11
C GLN A 33 -17.24 23.57 10.48
N HIS A 34 -18.33 23.97 9.83
CA HIS A 34 -19.23 23.04 9.12
C HIS A 34 -18.53 22.26 8.00
N LEU A 35 -17.63 22.91 7.26
CA LEU A 35 -16.82 22.24 6.24
C LEU A 35 -15.87 21.21 6.85
N ASN A 36 -15.23 21.53 7.98
CA ASN A 36 -14.36 20.57 8.69
C ASN A 36 -15.14 19.35 9.20
N GLU A 37 -16.36 19.55 9.73
CA GLU A 37 -17.25 18.45 10.14
C GLU A 37 -17.60 17.54 8.95
N LYS A 38 -17.94 18.14 7.79
CA LYS A 38 -18.18 17.37 6.56
C LYS A 38 -16.95 16.59 6.09
N ILE A 39 -15.77 17.22 6.09
CA ILE A 39 -14.51 16.56 5.72
C ILE A 39 -14.26 15.35 6.63
N HIS A 40 -14.46 15.50 7.94
CA HIS A 40 -14.30 14.41 8.89
C HIS A 40 -15.25 13.24 8.60
N ASP A 41 -16.51 13.53 8.27
CA ASP A 41 -17.49 12.50 7.89
C ASP A 41 -17.12 11.79 6.57
N TYR A 42 -16.64 12.53 5.56
CA TYR A 42 -16.15 11.93 4.32
C TYR A 42 -14.94 11.02 4.54
N ILE A 43 -13.97 11.47 5.33
CA ILE A 43 -12.78 10.65 5.67
C ILE A 43 -13.20 9.41 6.43
N LYS A 44 -14.15 9.53 7.36
CA LYS A 44 -14.69 8.39 8.07
C LYS A 44 -15.26 7.34 7.12
N ARG A 45 -16.12 7.76 6.18
CA ARG A 45 -16.71 6.86 5.18
C ARG A 45 -15.66 6.28 4.23
N LEU A 46 -14.67 7.08 3.82
CA LEU A 46 -13.57 6.66 2.96
C LEU A 46 -12.71 5.58 3.65
N MET A 47 -12.30 5.80 4.90
CA MET A 47 -11.51 4.83 5.67
C MET A 47 -12.26 3.50 5.88
N GLN A 48 -13.56 3.55 6.17
CA GLN A 48 -14.38 2.34 6.30
C GLN A 48 -14.46 1.57 4.98
N THR A 49 -14.66 2.27 3.87
CA THR A 49 -14.71 1.66 2.53
C THR A 49 -13.36 1.09 2.13
N ALA A 50 -12.27 1.81 2.41
CA ALA A 50 -10.91 1.36 2.14
C ALA A 50 -10.55 0.14 2.98
N TRP A 51 -10.96 0.08 4.25
CA TRP A 51 -10.77 -1.09 5.10
C TRP A 51 -11.42 -2.34 4.47
N ILE A 52 -12.68 -2.24 4.04
CA ILE A 52 -13.37 -3.36 3.36
C ILE A 52 -12.62 -3.74 2.07
N ASN A 53 -12.25 -2.74 1.26
CA ASN A 53 -11.58 -2.95 -0.01
C ASN A 53 -10.23 -3.67 0.16
N SER A 54 -9.40 -3.25 1.11
CA SER A 54 -8.10 -3.88 1.40
C SER A 54 -8.27 -5.35 1.78
N TYR A 55 -9.22 -5.69 2.67
CA TYR A 55 -9.48 -7.08 3.05
C TYR A 55 -10.09 -7.92 1.91
N GLN A 56 -10.91 -7.33 1.04
CA GLN A 56 -11.43 -7.99 -0.16
C GLN A 56 -10.33 -8.30 -1.16
N LYS A 57 -9.39 -7.37 -1.37
CA LYS A 57 -8.24 -7.59 -2.25
C LYS A 57 -7.33 -8.70 -1.74
N ILE A 58 -7.06 -8.74 -0.43
CA ILE A 58 -6.34 -9.87 0.19
C ILE A 58 -7.07 -11.18 -0.09
N ASN A 59 -8.39 -11.21 0.12
CA ASN A 59 -9.22 -12.40 -0.15
C ASN A 59 -9.17 -12.85 -1.63
N LEU A 60 -9.06 -11.90 -2.57
CA LEU A 60 -8.87 -12.20 -3.99
C LEU A 60 -7.46 -12.75 -4.28
N ASN A 61 -6.43 -12.14 -3.71
CA ASN A 61 -5.05 -12.59 -3.88
C ASN A 61 -4.84 -14.01 -3.31
N ASP A 62 -5.43 -14.30 -2.15
CA ASP A 62 -5.42 -15.64 -1.55
C ASP A 62 -6.06 -16.69 -2.50
N LEU A 63 -7.12 -16.32 -3.22
CA LEU A 63 -7.76 -17.19 -4.20
C LEU A 63 -6.89 -17.44 -5.44
N VAL A 64 -6.17 -16.42 -5.92
CA VAL A 64 -5.37 -16.54 -7.14
C VAL A 64 -4.04 -17.25 -6.89
N LEU A 65 -3.39 -17.00 -5.74
CA LEU A 65 -2.08 -17.56 -5.42
C LEU A 65 -2.14 -18.99 -4.89
N THR A 66 -3.29 -19.48 -4.41
CA THR A 66 -3.41 -20.80 -3.77
C THR A 66 -4.09 -21.82 -4.70
N ARG A 67 -3.41 -22.94 -5.01
CA ARG A 67 -3.95 -24.05 -5.82
C ARG A 67 -4.44 -25.29 -5.04
N ALA A 68 -4.57 -25.23 -3.71
CA ALA A 68 -5.00 -26.42 -2.92
C ALA A 68 -5.97 -26.15 -1.75
N ASP A 69 -5.79 -25.09 -0.96
CA ASP A 69 -6.49 -24.96 0.34
C ASP A 69 -7.55 -23.85 0.43
N PHE A 70 -7.54 -22.90 -0.51
CA PHE A 70 -8.52 -21.79 -0.54
C PHE A 70 -9.49 -21.95 -1.71
N THR A 71 -10.70 -22.39 -1.40
CA THR A 71 -11.75 -22.65 -2.40
C THR A 71 -12.51 -21.37 -2.78
N SER A 72 -13.05 -21.35 -4.00
CA SER A 72 -13.96 -20.27 -4.44
C SER A 72 -15.14 -20.06 -3.49
N GLU A 73 -15.62 -21.12 -2.83
CA GLU A 73 -16.67 -21.04 -1.81
C GLU A 73 -16.21 -20.29 -0.55
N GLN A 74 -15.02 -20.59 -0.03
CA GLN A 74 -14.43 -19.87 1.10
C GLN A 74 -14.21 -18.40 0.78
N CYS A 75 -13.70 -18.10 -0.42
CA CYS A 75 -13.55 -16.73 -0.91
C CYS A 75 -14.90 -15.99 -0.92
N CYS A 76 -15.94 -16.58 -1.54
CA CYS A 76 -17.28 -15.99 -1.58
C CYS A 76 -17.88 -15.80 -0.18
N ARG A 77 -17.67 -16.75 0.73
CA ARG A 77 -18.13 -16.64 2.12
C ARG A 77 -17.44 -15.49 2.84
N LYS A 78 -16.11 -15.36 2.71
CA LYS A 78 -15.32 -14.26 3.29
C LYS A 78 -15.72 -12.91 2.70
N THR A 79 -15.97 -12.82 1.39
CA THR A 79 -16.52 -11.60 0.75
C THR A 79 -17.90 -11.22 1.30
N LYS A 80 -18.83 -12.18 1.41
CA LYS A 80 -20.17 -11.92 1.99
C LYS A 80 -20.08 -11.49 3.46
N PHE A 81 -19.13 -12.04 4.21
CA PHE A 81 -18.87 -11.66 5.59
C PHE A 81 -18.35 -10.21 5.66
N LEU A 82 -17.31 -9.87 4.89
CA LEU A 82 -16.73 -8.53 4.83
C LEU A 82 -17.72 -7.46 4.36
N ASN A 83 -18.58 -7.77 3.37
CA ASN A 83 -19.60 -6.83 2.87
C ASN A 83 -20.65 -6.47 3.91
N LYS A 84 -20.80 -7.29 4.95
CA LYS A 84 -21.73 -7.04 6.06
C LYS A 84 -21.02 -6.45 7.28
N ALA A 85 -19.77 -5.98 7.15
CA ALA A 85 -19.04 -5.38 8.25
C ALA A 85 -19.81 -4.21 8.88
N VAL A 86 -19.87 -4.20 10.20
CA VAL A 86 -20.51 -3.14 10.99
C VAL A 86 -19.45 -2.39 11.76
N PHE A 87 -19.37 -1.08 11.55
CA PHE A 87 -18.42 -0.21 12.23
C PHE A 87 -19.06 0.42 13.46
N ILE A 88 -18.52 0.13 14.63
CA ILE A 88 -19.09 0.51 15.94
C ILE A 88 -18.06 1.35 16.71
N ALA A 89 -18.51 2.38 17.41
CA ALA A 89 -17.61 3.16 18.26
C ALA A 89 -17.08 2.27 19.41
N ALA A 90 -15.76 2.28 19.65
CA ALA A 90 -15.15 1.41 20.65
C ALA A 90 -15.77 1.57 22.06
N LYS A 91 -16.23 2.79 22.41
CA LYS A 91 -16.93 3.10 23.67
C LYS A 91 -18.27 2.39 23.88
N GLU A 92 -18.85 1.84 22.83
CA GLU A 92 -20.11 1.09 22.90
C GLU A 92 -19.89 -0.39 23.25
N VAL A 93 -18.64 -0.87 23.09
CA VAL A 93 -18.26 -2.28 23.30
C VAL A 93 -17.29 -2.43 24.47
N LEU A 94 -16.34 -1.50 24.60
CA LEU A 94 -15.25 -1.54 25.59
C LEU A 94 -15.46 -0.50 26.68
N ASP A 95 -14.95 -0.79 27.88
CA ASP A 95 -14.93 0.15 28.99
C ASP A 95 -14.18 1.43 28.64
N TYR A 96 -14.63 2.57 29.18
CA TYR A 96 -14.03 3.88 28.91
C TYR A 96 -12.52 3.93 29.15
N ARG A 97 -12.03 3.27 30.22
CA ARG A 97 -10.60 3.15 30.49
C ARG A 97 -9.87 2.36 29.40
N ALA A 98 -10.42 1.23 28.96
CA ALA A 98 -9.83 0.41 27.91
C ALA A 98 -9.75 1.18 26.58
N VAL A 99 -10.80 1.93 26.23
CA VAL A 99 -10.80 2.78 25.02
C VAL A 99 -9.68 3.82 25.07
N ILE A 100 -9.49 4.49 26.21
CA ILE A 100 -8.39 5.45 26.39
C ILE A 100 -7.03 4.74 26.23
N HIS A 101 -6.80 3.64 26.95
CA HIS A 101 -5.53 2.93 26.90
C HIS A 101 -5.19 2.41 25.50
N TYR A 102 -6.16 1.83 24.79
CA TYR A 102 -5.97 1.42 23.39
C TYR A 102 -5.70 2.63 22.48
N GLY A 103 -6.45 3.72 22.63
CA GLY A 103 -6.25 4.94 21.86
C GLY A 103 -4.87 5.56 22.05
N ASP A 104 -4.39 5.65 23.29
CA ASP A 104 -3.06 6.18 23.63
C ASP A 104 -1.94 5.27 23.11
N PHE A 105 -2.07 3.95 23.32
CA PHE A 105 -1.11 2.97 22.87
C PHE A 105 -0.97 2.98 21.34
N LEU A 106 -2.09 2.89 20.60
CA LEU A 106 -2.08 2.85 19.15
C LEU A 106 -1.58 4.17 18.55
N ARG A 107 -1.90 5.32 19.16
CA ARG A 107 -1.33 6.62 18.77
C ARG A 107 0.19 6.64 18.92
N LEU A 108 0.70 6.19 20.06
CA LEU A 108 2.13 6.20 20.34
C LEU A 108 2.88 5.20 19.45
N LEU A 109 2.32 4.01 19.25
CA LEU A 109 2.85 2.98 18.35
C LEU A 109 2.93 3.49 16.90
N ARG A 110 1.86 4.09 16.40
CA ARG A 110 1.81 4.68 15.05
C ARG A 110 2.94 5.70 14.83
N ASN A 111 3.20 6.53 15.84
CA ASN A 111 4.21 7.60 15.80
C ASN A 111 5.64 7.10 16.08
N GLN A 112 5.84 5.79 16.30
CA GLN A 112 7.14 5.15 16.49
C GLN A 112 7.38 4.05 15.43
N PRO A 113 7.41 4.40 14.12
CA PRO A 113 7.50 3.42 13.03
C PRO A 113 8.80 2.60 13.06
N GLU A 114 9.90 3.17 13.54
CA GLU A 114 11.18 2.45 13.67
C GLU A 114 11.11 1.36 14.74
N GLN A 115 10.46 1.66 15.88
CA GLN A 115 10.26 0.69 16.95
C GLN A 115 9.29 -0.42 16.52
N LEU A 116 8.21 -0.07 15.82
CA LEU A 116 7.30 -1.04 15.25
C LEU A 116 8.00 -1.95 14.23
N ALA A 117 8.83 -1.39 13.35
CA ALA A 117 9.65 -2.19 12.42
C ALA A 117 10.55 -3.18 13.16
N TYR A 118 11.21 -2.73 14.24
CA TYR A 118 12.04 -3.60 15.06
C TYR A 118 11.25 -4.74 15.71
N TRP A 119 10.06 -4.46 16.24
CA TRP A 119 9.18 -5.48 16.81
C TRP A 119 8.64 -6.45 15.76
N LEU A 120 8.27 -5.98 14.56
CA LEU A 120 7.84 -6.84 13.46
C LEU A 120 8.97 -7.79 13.01
N ALA A 121 10.18 -7.26 12.81
CA ALA A 121 11.34 -8.07 12.40
C ALA A 121 11.77 -9.08 13.48
N THR A 122 11.60 -8.73 14.76
CA THR A 122 11.90 -9.64 15.87
C THR A 122 10.82 -10.70 16.03
N GLY A 123 9.55 -10.29 16.01
CA GLY A 123 8.42 -11.20 16.16
C GLY A 123 8.23 -12.16 14.99
N GLU A 124 8.66 -11.80 13.79
CA GLU A 124 8.74 -12.75 12.66
C GLU A 124 9.51 -14.02 13.05
N ARG A 125 10.63 -13.88 13.78
CA ARG A 125 11.46 -15.02 14.23
C ARG A 125 10.78 -15.86 15.32
N LEU A 126 9.85 -15.26 16.05
CA LEU A 126 9.11 -15.89 17.15
C LEU A 126 7.78 -16.51 16.70
N CYS A 127 7.29 -16.12 15.52
CA CYS A 127 6.05 -16.64 14.97
C CYS A 127 6.25 -18.03 14.37
N ILE A 128 5.60 -19.01 14.99
CA ILE A 128 5.53 -20.39 14.47
C ILE A 128 4.45 -20.49 13.37
N ASP A 129 3.43 -19.64 13.42
CA ASP A 129 2.29 -19.64 12.48
C ASP A 129 2.38 -18.47 11.47
N SER A 130 2.73 -18.81 10.23
CA SER A 130 2.88 -17.87 9.11
C SER A 130 1.59 -17.08 8.78
N PRO A 131 0.40 -17.70 8.65
CA PRO A 131 -0.84 -16.97 8.37
C PRO A 131 -1.19 -15.92 9.42
N THR A 132 -1.11 -16.24 10.72
CA THR A 132 -1.39 -15.26 11.79
C THR A 132 -0.43 -14.07 11.72
N PHE A 133 0.84 -14.31 11.39
CA PHE A 133 1.80 -13.21 11.22
C PHE A 133 1.40 -12.29 10.05
N VAL A 134 0.93 -12.86 8.93
CA VAL A 134 0.44 -12.08 7.79
C VAL A 134 -0.81 -11.26 8.17
N GLU A 135 -1.75 -11.83 8.92
CA GLU A 135 -2.92 -11.10 9.45
C GLU A 135 -2.52 -9.91 10.33
N ILE A 136 -1.49 -10.06 11.16
CA ILE A 136 -0.95 -8.96 11.96
C ILE A 136 -0.41 -7.84 11.06
N LEU A 137 0.37 -8.18 10.03
CA LEU A 137 0.88 -7.19 9.06
C LEU A 137 -0.27 -6.46 8.36
N TYR A 138 -1.32 -7.18 7.97
CA TYR A 138 -2.53 -6.59 7.38
C TYR A 138 -3.23 -5.63 8.35
N SER A 139 -3.38 -6.00 9.62
CA SER A 139 -3.99 -5.13 10.64
C SER A 139 -3.19 -3.85 10.88
N VAL A 140 -1.85 -3.90 10.75
CA VAL A 140 -0.98 -2.73 10.83
C VAL A 140 -1.22 -1.80 9.64
N VAL A 141 -1.23 -2.31 8.41
CA VAL A 141 -1.42 -1.46 7.22
C VAL A 141 -2.84 -0.90 7.14
N THR A 142 -3.85 -1.76 7.28
CA THR A 142 -5.25 -1.37 7.11
C THR A 142 -5.83 -0.67 8.34
N GLY A 143 -5.53 -1.15 9.54
CA GLY A 143 -6.06 -0.62 10.79
C GLY A 143 -5.24 0.56 11.33
N LEU A 144 -3.96 0.34 11.62
CA LEU A 144 -3.10 1.35 12.23
C LEU A 144 -2.76 2.49 11.27
N TYR A 145 -2.38 2.16 10.02
CA TYR A 145 -2.05 3.12 8.96
C TYR A 145 -3.19 3.36 7.96
N GLY A 146 -4.41 2.89 8.25
CA GLY A 146 -5.63 3.36 7.56
C GLY A 146 -5.63 3.11 6.06
N SER A 147 -5.04 1.99 5.62
CA SER A 147 -4.84 1.66 4.21
C SER A 147 -4.07 2.73 3.43
N ILE A 148 -3.21 3.51 4.11
CA ILE A 148 -2.27 4.48 3.50
C ILE A 148 -3.03 5.57 2.71
N LEU A 149 -4.22 5.95 3.18
CA LEU A 149 -5.05 6.98 2.55
C LEU A 149 -4.53 8.41 2.77
N LEU A 150 -3.96 8.66 3.95
CA LEU A 150 -3.51 9.99 4.36
C LEU A 150 -2.00 10.11 4.18
N GLN A 151 -1.54 11.31 3.80
CA GLN A 151 -0.12 11.56 3.54
C GLN A 151 0.78 11.29 4.76
N ASP A 152 0.30 11.60 5.97
CA ASP A 152 1.02 11.31 7.21
C ASP A 152 1.18 9.80 7.43
N ASP A 153 0.15 9.00 7.09
CA ASP A 153 0.24 7.54 7.16
C ASP A 153 1.24 7.00 6.12
N THR A 154 1.26 7.57 4.91
CA THR A 154 2.28 7.25 3.88
C THR A 154 3.70 7.51 4.37
N ASN A 155 3.95 8.67 4.98
CA ASN A 155 5.26 9.04 5.50
C ASN A 155 5.72 8.10 6.63
N LEU A 156 4.83 7.75 7.56
CA LEU A 156 5.13 6.82 8.64
C LEU A 156 5.36 5.40 8.13
N MET A 157 4.59 4.96 7.14
CA MET A 157 4.75 3.66 6.50
C MET A 157 6.09 3.56 5.75
N LEU A 158 6.50 4.63 5.06
CA LEU A 158 7.81 4.72 4.42
C LEU A 158 8.96 4.62 5.44
N ALA A 159 8.85 5.30 6.58
CA ALA A 159 9.83 5.18 7.67
C ALA A 159 9.90 3.75 8.23
N LEU A 160 8.75 3.10 8.40
CA LEU A 160 8.66 1.70 8.85
C LEU A 160 9.33 0.76 7.84
N LEU A 161 9.02 0.88 6.54
CA LEU A 161 9.62 0.05 5.48
C LEU A 161 11.13 0.25 5.37
N LYS A 162 11.60 1.50 5.45
CA LYS A 162 13.02 1.82 5.45
C LYS A 162 13.73 1.11 6.61
N GLN A 163 13.16 1.14 7.81
CA GLN A 163 13.75 0.48 8.96
C GLN A 163 13.68 -1.05 8.85
N LEU A 164 12.59 -1.62 8.33
CA LEU A 164 12.51 -3.06 8.05
C LEU A 164 13.58 -3.50 7.02
N ALA A 165 13.77 -2.72 5.96
CA ALA A 165 14.80 -2.99 4.96
C ALA A 165 16.20 -2.96 5.57
N TYR A 166 16.49 -2.03 6.48
CA TYR A 166 17.75 -2.01 7.23
C TYR A 166 17.96 -3.30 8.03
N LEU A 167 16.96 -3.68 8.82
CA LEU A 167 17.05 -4.80 9.74
C LEU A 167 17.13 -6.14 9.01
N GLN A 168 16.50 -6.26 7.85
CA GLN A 168 16.33 -7.54 7.15
C GLN A 168 17.17 -7.70 5.88
N LEU A 169 17.40 -6.63 5.11
CA LEU A 169 18.17 -6.72 3.86
C LEU A 169 19.65 -6.38 4.11
N VAL A 170 19.93 -5.22 4.70
CA VAL A 170 21.32 -4.78 4.93
C VAL A 170 22.07 -5.73 5.86
N SER A 171 21.38 -6.27 6.86
CA SER A 171 21.97 -7.19 7.85
C SER A 171 22.00 -8.66 7.41
N SER A 172 21.57 -8.99 6.18
CA SER A 172 21.49 -10.36 5.69
C SER A 172 22.70 -10.74 4.83
N ASP A 173 23.17 -11.98 4.98
CA ASP A 173 24.20 -12.55 4.11
C ASP A 173 23.72 -12.73 2.65
N ASN A 174 22.41 -12.93 2.46
CA ASN A 174 21.83 -13.11 1.13
C ASN A 174 20.47 -12.38 1.02
N PRO A 175 20.50 -11.05 0.88
CA PRO A 175 19.30 -10.22 0.89
C PRO A 175 18.37 -10.52 -0.28
N ARG A 176 18.96 -10.89 -1.43
CA ARG A 176 18.21 -11.20 -2.65
C ARG A 176 17.33 -12.44 -2.49
N ARG A 177 17.88 -13.50 -1.89
CA ARG A 177 17.11 -14.72 -1.60
C ARG A 177 15.99 -14.43 -0.61
N LEU A 178 16.27 -13.67 0.44
CA LEU A 178 15.27 -13.30 1.45
C LEU A 178 14.10 -12.53 0.83
N LEU A 179 14.41 -11.56 -0.03
CA LEU A 179 13.43 -10.72 -0.72
C LEU A 179 12.55 -11.52 -1.68
N ARG A 180 13.16 -12.34 -2.55
CA ARG A 180 12.45 -13.14 -3.56
C ARG A 180 11.58 -14.25 -2.96
N HIS A 181 11.97 -14.81 -1.81
CA HIS A 181 11.16 -15.83 -1.14
C HIS A 181 9.85 -15.25 -0.57
N GLY A 182 9.75 -13.92 -0.42
CA GLY A 182 8.50 -13.25 -0.04
C GLY A 182 8.03 -13.55 1.39
N THR A 183 8.87 -14.17 2.22
CA THR A 183 8.48 -14.60 3.56
C THR A 183 8.74 -13.55 4.63
N CYS A 184 9.68 -12.63 4.39
CA CYS A 184 10.06 -11.65 5.40
C CYS A 184 9.04 -10.52 5.55
N ALA A 185 9.00 -9.94 6.75
CA ALA A 185 8.13 -8.81 7.09
C ALA A 185 8.25 -7.67 6.08
N PHE A 186 9.47 -7.30 5.69
CA PHE A 186 9.72 -6.27 4.67
C PHE A 186 9.03 -6.61 3.35
N SER A 187 9.24 -7.81 2.79
CA SER A 187 8.67 -8.18 1.49
C SER A 187 7.14 -8.14 1.48
N LYS A 188 6.50 -8.63 2.55
CA LYS A 188 5.04 -8.62 2.71
C LYS A 188 4.49 -7.20 2.92
N MET A 189 5.18 -6.38 3.71
CA MET A 189 4.81 -4.98 3.95
C MET A 189 5.03 -4.10 2.71
N TYR A 190 6.07 -4.39 1.92
CA TYR A 190 6.33 -3.72 0.64
C TYR A 190 5.21 -4.02 -0.36
N TYR A 191 4.80 -5.29 -0.46
CA TYR A 191 3.64 -5.69 -1.26
C TYR A 191 2.38 -4.91 -0.85
N LEU A 192 2.07 -4.93 0.45
CA LEU A 192 0.90 -4.22 0.98
C LEU A 192 0.95 -2.71 0.74
N PHE A 193 2.15 -2.13 0.78
CA PHE A 193 2.34 -0.72 0.55
C PHE A 193 1.97 -0.32 -0.87
N HIS A 194 2.60 -0.91 -1.88
CA HIS A 194 2.31 -0.52 -3.27
C HIS A 194 0.92 -0.99 -3.74
N GLU A 195 0.34 -2.02 -3.12
CA GLU A 195 -1.04 -2.43 -3.39
C GLU A 195 -2.04 -1.33 -3.01
N ASN A 196 -1.88 -0.73 -1.82
CA ASN A 196 -2.79 0.29 -1.31
C ASN A 196 -2.47 1.70 -1.86
N LEU A 197 -1.43 1.85 -2.69
CA LEU A 197 -1.09 3.12 -3.34
C LEU A 197 -1.85 3.29 -4.66
N TYR A 198 -2.66 4.34 -4.74
CA TYR A 198 -3.37 4.68 -5.96
C TYR A 198 -2.43 5.02 -7.13
N SER A 199 -1.36 5.77 -6.88
CA SER A 199 -0.34 6.10 -7.89
C SER A 199 0.35 4.88 -8.47
N ALA A 200 0.56 3.83 -7.67
CA ALA A 200 1.12 2.57 -8.12
C ALA A 200 0.17 1.84 -9.08
N ARG A 201 -1.14 1.85 -8.80
CA ARG A 201 -2.15 1.28 -9.68
C ARG A 201 -2.24 2.03 -11.02
N LEU A 202 -2.25 3.35 -10.99
CA LEU A 202 -2.28 4.18 -12.19
C LEU A 202 -1.08 3.91 -13.09
N PHE A 203 0.12 3.87 -12.52
CA PHE A 203 1.35 3.56 -13.26
C PHE A 203 1.28 2.16 -13.91
N LEU A 204 0.86 1.14 -13.17
CA LEU A 204 0.74 -0.21 -13.73
C LEU A 204 -0.30 -0.27 -14.86
N LEU A 205 -1.43 0.41 -14.71
CA LEU A 205 -2.47 0.46 -15.74
C LEU A 205 -1.96 1.15 -17.01
N SER A 206 -1.37 2.36 -16.88
CA SER A 206 -0.88 3.13 -18.02
C SER A 206 0.26 2.44 -18.76
N THR A 207 1.09 1.70 -18.03
CA THR A 207 2.30 1.04 -18.56
C THR A 207 2.02 -0.34 -19.15
N LEU A 208 1.07 -1.09 -18.59
CA LEU A 208 0.92 -2.53 -18.92
C LEU A 208 -0.34 -2.85 -19.72
N GLN A 209 -1.41 -2.05 -19.63
CA GLN A 209 -2.69 -2.39 -20.24
C GLN A 209 -2.58 -2.61 -21.75
N ASN A 210 -2.00 -1.65 -22.48
CA ASN A 210 -1.89 -1.73 -23.94
C ASN A 210 -1.02 -2.90 -24.43
N PRO A 211 0.22 -3.11 -23.92
CA PRO A 211 1.03 -4.27 -24.30
C PRO A 211 0.36 -5.62 -23.99
N ILE A 212 -0.31 -5.73 -22.84
CA ILE A 212 -1.00 -6.97 -22.43
C ILE A 212 -2.19 -7.27 -23.35
N ILE A 213 -3.04 -6.29 -23.63
CA ILE A 213 -4.19 -6.48 -24.53
C ILE A 213 -3.72 -6.87 -25.93
N LYS A 214 -2.66 -6.21 -26.45
CA LYS A 214 -2.08 -6.55 -27.77
C LYS A 214 -1.54 -7.99 -27.80
N LEU A 215 -0.90 -8.46 -26.74
CA LEU A 215 -0.42 -9.83 -26.65
C LEU A 215 -1.59 -10.82 -26.67
N ILE A 216 -2.59 -10.61 -25.81
CA ILE A 216 -3.75 -11.51 -25.69
C ILE A 216 -4.52 -11.59 -27.00
N ALA A 217 -4.64 -10.48 -27.73
CA ALA A 217 -5.41 -10.42 -28.97
C ALA A 217 -4.68 -11.01 -30.19
N ASN A 218 -3.36 -10.87 -30.26
CA ASN A 218 -2.61 -11.13 -31.50
C ASN A 218 -1.65 -12.33 -31.44
N VAL A 219 -1.46 -12.97 -30.27
CA VAL A 219 -0.52 -14.08 -30.11
C VAL A 219 -1.26 -15.36 -29.72
N ASP A 220 -1.23 -16.35 -30.62
CA ASP A 220 -1.89 -17.66 -30.48
C ASP A 220 -0.91 -18.84 -30.35
N VAL A 221 0.39 -18.55 -30.21
CA VAL A 221 1.47 -19.54 -30.07
C VAL A 221 2.24 -19.36 -28.76
N TYR A 222 2.89 -20.44 -28.29
CA TYR A 222 3.78 -20.38 -27.13
C TYR A 222 5.10 -19.70 -27.49
N LEU A 223 5.52 -18.72 -26.70
CA LEU A 223 6.75 -17.96 -26.86
C LEU A 223 7.81 -18.41 -25.84
N ASP A 224 8.34 -19.62 -26.00
CA ASP A 224 9.36 -20.17 -25.09
C ASP A 224 10.73 -19.48 -25.26
N ILE A 225 11.37 -19.07 -24.16
CA ILE A 225 12.74 -18.51 -24.14
C ILE A 225 13.80 -19.58 -24.49
N ASP A 226 13.49 -20.84 -24.22
CA ASP A 226 14.35 -21.98 -24.50
C ASP A 226 13.89 -22.63 -25.82
N PRO A 227 14.70 -22.55 -26.89
CA PRO A 227 14.31 -23.07 -28.20
C PRO A 227 14.06 -24.58 -28.17
N ASP A 228 14.72 -25.33 -27.29
CA ASP A 228 14.55 -26.78 -27.19
C ASP A 228 13.14 -27.17 -26.69
N LYS A 229 12.45 -26.27 -25.98
CA LYS A 229 11.09 -26.51 -25.47
C LYS A 229 10.00 -26.33 -26.51
N ILE A 230 10.28 -25.61 -27.60
CA ILE A 230 9.29 -25.30 -28.64
C ILE A 230 8.74 -26.58 -29.26
N LEU A 231 9.61 -27.53 -29.60
CA LEU A 231 9.21 -28.80 -30.23
C LEU A 231 8.47 -29.74 -29.27
N VAL A 232 8.69 -29.62 -27.96
CA VAL A 232 8.02 -30.44 -26.93
C VAL A 232 6.53 -30.14 -26.84
N ARG A 233 6.08 -28.99 -27.33
CA ARG A 233 4.67 -28.56 -27.34
C ARG A 233 3.82 -29.25 -28.41
N PHE A 234 4.46 -29.89 -29.40
CA PHE A 234 3.77 -30.52 -30.52
C PHE A 234 3.64 -32.03 -30.31
N SER A 235 2.53 -32.60 -30.78
CA SER A 235 2.43 -34.05 -30.89
C SER A 235 3.30 -34.57 -32.05
N PRO A 236 3.69 -35.85 -32.04
CA PRO A 236 4.47 -36.44 -33.14
C PRO A 236 3.78 -36.28 -34.51
N ASP A 237 2.44 -36.31 -34.53
CA ASP A 237 1.64 -36.15 -35.75
C ASP A 237 1.66 -34.68 -36.23
N ASP A 238 1.55 -33.71 -35.32
CA ASP A 238 1.67 -32.28 -35.66
C ASP A 238 3.06 -31.93 -36.20
N ILE A 239 4.11 -32.58 -35.66
CA ILE A 239 5.49 -32.37 -36.11
C ILE A 239 5.64 -32.85 -37.55
N LEU A 240 5.11 -34.03 -37.86
CA LEU A 240 5.11 -34.58 -39.21
C LEU A 240 4.31 -33.70 -40.19
N GLU A 241 3.17 -33.18 -39.76
CA GLU A 241 2.31 -32.33 -40.60
C GLU A 241 2.95 -30.95 -40.86
N LYS A 242 3.43 -30.27 -39.82
CA LYS A 242 3.96 -28.91 -39.92
C LYS A 242 5.39 -28.87 -40.47
N PHE A 243 6.26 -29.75 -39.99
CA PHE A 243 7.70 -29.71 -40.26
C PHE A 243 8.15 -30.82 -41.21
N GLY A 244 7.39 -31.91 -41.38
CA GLY A 244 7.77 -33.03 -42.23
C GLY A 244 8.55 -34.11 -41.48
N GLN A 245 9.16 -35.04 -42.22
CA GLN A 245 9.86 -36.18 -41.62
C GLN A 245 11.19 -35.77 -41.00
N ALA A 246 11.40 -36.16 -39.73
CA ALA A 246 12.62 -35.86 -38.98
C ALA A 246 13.87 -36.36 -39.72
N GLY A 247 14.89 -35.50 -39.81
CA GLY A 247 16.16 -35.80 -40.48
C GLY A 247 16.24 -35.40 -41.96
N THR A 248 15.17 -34.84 -42.54
CA THR A 248 15.19 -34.24 -43.88
C THR A 248 15.72 -32.79 -43.86
N GLU A 249 16.28 -32.31 -44.97
CA GLU A 249 16.69 -30.89 -45.09
C GLU A 249 15.49 -29.94 -44.99
N GLU A 250 14.34 -30.34 -45.54
CA GLU A 250 13.08 -29.58 -45.44
C GLU A 250 12.63 -29.41 -43.98
N TYR A 251 12.72 -30.48 -43.18
CA TYR A 251 12.42 -30.44 -41.75
C TYR A 251 13.30 -29.46 -40.98
N ASN A 252 14.61 -29.52 -41.20
CA ASN A 252 15.57 -28.63 -40.53
C ASN A 252 15.32 -27.15 -40.92
N THR A 253 14.98 -26.90 -42.19
CA THR A 253 14.71 -25.55 -42.70
C THR A 253 13.44 -24.98 -42.09
N LYS A 254 12.32 -25.73 -42.12
CA LYS A 254 11.05 -25.28 -41.54
C LYS A 254 11.12 -25.04 -40.03
N ILE A 255 11.89 -25.88 -39.32
CA ILE A 255 12.11 -25.69 -37.88
C ILE A 255 12.92 -24.42 -37.62
N ALA A 256 13.99 -24.17 -38.38
CA ALA A 256 14.76 -22.95 -38.26
C ALA A 256 13.91 -21.70 -38.54
N GLU A 257 13.06 -21.73 -39.58
CA GLU A 257 12.10 -20.66 -39.89
C GLU A 257 11.10 -20.45 -38.76
N TYR A 258 10.57 -21.53 -38.18
CA TYR A 258 9.63 -21.44 -37.06
C TYR A 258 10.29 -20.90 -35.79
N HIS A 259 11.52 -21.32 -35.47
CA HIS A 259 12.29 -20.75 -34.37
C HIS A 259 12.53 -19.26 -34.56
N LEU A 260 12.87 -18.84 -35.78
CA LEU A 260 13.05 -17.43 -36.10
C LEU A 260 11.74 -16.65 -35.95
N TYR A 261 10.61 -17.20 -36.41
CA TYR A 261 9.29 -16.60 -36.23
C TYR A 261 8.92 -16.41 -34.75
N ILE A 262 9.11 -17.45 -33.92
CA ILE A 262 8.87 -17.36 -32.47
C ILE A 262 9.78 -16.32 -31.81
N THR A 263 11.07 -16.33 -32.16
CA THR A 263 12.05 -15.38 -31.62
C THR A 263 11.69 -13.94 -31.98
N ASN A 264 11.38 -13.67 -33.25
CA ASN A 264 10.99 -12.33 -33.70
C ASN A 264 9.71 -11.86 -33.02
N THR A 265 8.70 -12.74 -32.93
CA THR A 265 7.43 -12.42 -32.24
C THR A 265 7.67 -12.09 -30.77
N LEU A 266 8.52 -12.86 -30.08
CA LEU A 266 8.89 -12.62 -28.68
C LEU A 266 9.65 -11.30 -28.51
N VAL A 267 10.58 -10.98 -29.41
CA VAL A 267 11.31 -9.70 -29.44
C VAL A 267 10.36 -8.53 -29.65
N ASP A 268 9.48 -8.61 -30.65
CA ASP A 268 8.54 -7.55 -31.00
C ASP A 268 7.57 -7.24 -29.84
N VAL A 269 6.97 -8.30 -29.26
CA VAL A 269 6.04 -8.14 -28.14
C VAL A 269 6.78 -7.64 -26.90
N THR A 270 7.96 -8.16 -26.58
CA THR A 270 8.73 -7.69 -25.41
C THR A 270 9.17 -6.24 -25.58
N ASN A 271 9.62 -5.83 -26.77
CA ASN A 271 9.98 -4.45 -27.04
C ASN A 271 8.77 -3.51 -26.87
N ALA A 272 7.54 -3.94 -27.17
CA ALA A 272 6.34 -3.15 -26.88
C ALA A 272 6.16 -2.89 -25.38
N PHE A 273 6.47 -3.85 -24.50
CA PHE A 273 6.49 -3.63 -23.05
C PHE A 273 7.62 -2.68 -22.65
N ILE A 274 8.82 -2.85 -23.20
CA ILE A 274 9.98 -1.99 -22.89
C ILE A 274 9.69 -0.53 -23.28
N SER A 275 9.18 -0.29 -24.48
CA SER A 275 8.81 1.06 -24.94
C SER A 275 7.73 1.66 -24.06
N SER A 276 6.71 0.90 -23.66
CA SER A 276 5.66 1.42 -22.79
C SER A 276 6.17 1.77 -21.39
N ILE A 277 7.11 0.98 -20.83
CA ILE A 277 7.80 1.31 -19.56
C ILE A 277 8.61 2.60 -19.70
N GLU A 278 9.33 2.78 -20.80
CA GLU A 278 10.14 3.97 -21.06
C GLU A 278 9.27 5.23 -21.18
N GLU A 279 8.18 5.15 -21.95
CA GLU A 279 7.22 6.25 -22.14
C GLU A 279 6.56 6.71 -20.84
N ASN A 280 6.30 5.76 -19.92
CA ASN A 280 5.61 6.03 -18.65
C ASN A 280 6.55 6.21 -17.46
N LEU A 281 7.88 6.22 -17.65
CA LEU A 281 8.86 6.23 -16.56
C LEU A 281 8.70 7.44 -15.61
N LEU A 282 8.33 8.60 -16.14
CA LEU A 282 8.12 9.82 -15.35
C LEU A 282 6.89 9.74 -14.43
N CYS A 283 5.95 8.84 -14.73
CA CYS A 283 4.77 8.57 -13.91
C CYS A 283 5.04 7.49 -12.84
N PHE A 284 6.28 6.99 -12.72
CA PHE A 284 6.61 6.00 -11.70
C PHE A 284 6.31 6.55 -10.29
N PRO A 285 5.68 5.78 -9.39
CA PRO A 285 5.24 6.28 -8.10
C PRO A 285 6.40 6.84 -7.26
N SER A 286 6.34 8.14 -6.97
CA SER A 286 7.41 8.88 -6.29
C SER A 286 7.73 8.31 -4.89
N THR A 287 6.71 7.84 -4.16
CA THR A 287 6.85 7.20 -2.84
C THR A 287 7.62 5.87 -2.93
N VAL A 288 7.35 5.07 -3.97
CA VAL A 288 8.06 3.81 -4.22
C VAL A 288 9.48 4.08 -4.70
N ALA A 289 9.67 5.07 -5.59
CA ALA A 289 10.99 5.51 -6.05
C ALA A 289 11.86 5.97 -4.87
N TRP A 290 11.30 6.79 -3.97
CA TRP A 290 11.98 7.24 -2.76
C TRP A 290 12.44 6.07 -1.89
N LEU A 291 11.59 5.06 -1.70
CA LEU A 291 11.95 3.89 -0.91
C LEU A 291 13.06 3.07 -1.58
N ILE A 292 12.98 2.84 -2.89
CA ILE A 292 14.02 2.14 -3.66
C ILE A 292 15.35 2.88 -3.54
N TRP A 293 15.35 4.20 -3.70
CA TRP A 293 16.54 5.03 -3.54
C TRP A 293 17.12 4.93 -2.12
N GLN A 294 16.30 5.07 -1.07
CA GLN A 294 16.75 4.95 0.32
C GLN A 294 17.38 3.58 0.61
N ILE A 295 16.76 2.50 0.13
CA ILE A 295 17.30 1.15 0.30
C ILE A 295 18.62 1.02 -0.49
N GLY A 296 18.67 1.53 -1.72
CA GLY A 296 19.87 1.57 -2.55
C GLY A 296 21.04 2.26 -1.85
N GLU A 297 20.81 3.44 -1.26
CA GLU A 297 21.80 4.18 -0.47
C GLU A 297 22.32 3.39 0.74
N MET A 298 21.41 2.73 1.46
CA MET A 298 21.76 1.93 2.66
C MET A 298 22.55 0.68 2.29
N MET A 299 22.20 0.05 1.17
CA MET A 299 22.90 -1.10 0.60
C MET A 299 24.27 -0.68 0.05
N ALA A 300 24.37 0.46 -0.66
CA ALA A 300 25.63 0.97 -1.21
C ALA A 300 26.67 1.26 -0.11
N LYS A 301 26.23 1.75 1.04
CA LYS A 301 27.10 1.95 2.22
C LYS A 301 27.69 0.64 2.78
N SER A 302 27.03 -0.49 2.56
CA SER A 302 27.41 -1.78 3.14
C SER A 302 28.12 -2.70 2.14
N PHE A 303 27.70 -2.67 0.88
CA PHE A 303 28.19 -3.54 -0.20
C PHE A 303 29.04 -2.80 -1.26
N GLY A 304 29.13 -1.47 -1.18
CA GLY A 304 29.82 -0.62 -2.15
C GLY A 304 28.89 0.00 -3.19
N GLU A 305 29.25 1.20 -3.67
CA GLU A 305 28.54 1.90 -4.76
C GLU A 305 28.56 1.07 -6.05
N ASN A 306 27.44 1.06 -6.78
CA ASN A 306 27.27 0.30 -8.03
C ASN A 306 27.56 -1.21 -7.93
N SER A 307 27.53 -1.78 -6.72
CA SER A 307 27.68 -3.22 -6.53
C SER A 307 26.57 -4.01 -7.22
N LYS A 308 26.87 -5.27 -7.53
CA LYS A 308 25.90 -6.21 -8.11
C LYS A 308 24.71 -6.41 -7.17
N GLU A 309 24.96 -6.41 -5.87
CA GLU A 309 23.97 -6.59 -4.81
C GLU A 309 22.95 -5.44 -4.78
N VAL A 310 23.41 -4.18 -4.86
CA VAL A 310 22.52 -3.00 -4.90
C VAL A 310 21.58 -3.08 -6.11
N ASN A 311 22.14 -3.34 -7.30
CA ASN A 311 21.36 -3.44 -8.53
C ASN A 311 20.41 -4.63 -8.53
N ALA A 312 20.82 -5.76 -7.94
CA ALA A 312 19.97 -6.95 -7.79
C ALA A 312 18.76 -6.69 -6.89
N ILE A 313 18.97 -6.03 -5.74
CA ILE A 313 17.86 -5.65 -4.85
C ILE A 313 16.95 -4.62 -5.50
N ALA A 314 17.49 -3.60 -6.15
CA ALA A 314 16.67 -2.61 -6.86
C ALA A 314 15.83 -3.26 -7.97
N THR A 315 16.43 -4.16 -8.76
CA THR A 315 15.72 -4.94 -9.78
C THR A 315 14.61 -5.78 -9.17
N ASP A 316 14.86 -6.41 -8.02
CA ASP A 316 13.85 -7.24 -7.38
C ASP A 316 12.70 -6.42 -6.80
N LEU A 317 12.95 -5.22 -6.26
CA LEU A 317 11.91 -4.29 -5.84
C LEU A 317 11.05 -3.82 -7.02
N ILE A 318 11.68 -3.40 -8.12
CA ILE A 318 11.00 -2.81 -9.29
C ILE A 318 10.28 -3.87 -10.11
N PHE A 319 10.99 -4.92 -10.52
CA PHE A 319 10.47 -5.91 -11.46
C PHE A 319 9.89 -7.11 -10.71
N THR A 320 10.66 -7.77 -9.84
CA THR A 320 10.25 -9.03 -9.24
C THR A 320 9.04 -8.90 -8.31
N LEU A 321 8.96 -7.83 -7.52
CA LEU A 321 7.90 -7.63 -6.54
C LEU A 321 6.77 -6.70 -7.00
N PHE A 322 7.03 -5.79 -7.94
CA PHE A 322 6.05 -4.77 -8.35
C PHE A 322 5.53 -4.97 -9.77
N ILE A 323 6.36 -4.82 -10.81
CA ILE A 323 5.89 -4.82 -12.21
C ILE A 323 5.58 -6.23 -12.74
N CYS A 324 6.47 -7.21 -12.58
CA CYS A 324 6.31 -8.55 -13.17
C CYS A 324 5.11 -9.33 -12.62
N PRO A 325 4.79 -9.30 -11.31
CA PRO A 325 3.56 -9.90 -10.81
C PRO A 325 2.29 -9.38 -11.51
N ALA A 326 2.27 -8.09 -11.84
CA ALA A 326 1.18 -7.45 -12.57
C ALA A 326 1.14 -7.82 -14.06
N ILE A 327 2.30 -8.11 -14.68
CA ILE A 327 2.38 -8.67 -16.04
C ILE A 327 1.82 -10.09 -16.08
N VAL A 328 2.19 -10.93 -15.11
CA VAL A 328 1.81 -12.36 -15.11
C VAL A 328 0.33 -12.55 -14.76
N ASN A 329 -0.20 -11.76 -13.84
CA ASN A 329 -1.59 -11.86 -13.37
C ASN A 329 -2.33 -10.51 -13.50
N PRO A 330 -2.53 -9.98 -14.72
CA PRO A 330 -3.08 -8.63 -14.90
C PRO A 330 -4.51 -8.46 -14.35
N GLU A 331 -5.29 -9.55 -14.30
CA GLU A 331 -6.64 -9.57 -13.73
C GLU A 331 -6.65 -9.18 -12.24
N THR A 332 -5.68 -9.65 -11.43
CA THR A 332 -5.65 -9.34 -9.98
C THR A 332 -5.30 -7.90 -9.69
N TYR A 333 -4.62 -7.24 -10.61
CA TYR A 333 -4.26 -5.83 -10.53
C TYR A 333 -5.31 -4.92 -11.19
N GLY A 334 -6.36 -5.50 -11.79
CA GLY A 334 -7.39 -4.78 -12.53
C GLY A 334 -6.85 -4.06 -13.76
N ILE A 335 -5.85 -4.64 -14.43
CA ILE A 335 -5.24 -4.12 -15.66
C ILE A 335 -6.06 -4.54 -16.88
N CYS A 336 -6.61 -5.76 -16.85
CA CYS A 336 -7.51 -6.26 -17.88
C CYS A 336 -8.72 -6.96 -17.26
N ASP A 337 -9.88 -6.77 -17.90
CA ASP A 337 -11.13 -7.45 -17.52
C ASP A 337 -11.33 -8.78 -18.26
N ALA A 338 -10.58 -8.99 -19.36
CA ALA A 338 -10.66 -10.21 -20.15
C ALA A 338 -9.93 -11.37 -19.44
N PRO A 339 -10.50 -12.59 -19.44
CA PRO A 339 -9.84 -13.75 -18.88
C PRO A 339 -8.59 -14.09 -19.70
N VAL A 340 -7.45 -14.22 -19.02
CA VAL A 340 -6.18 -14.55 -19.63
C VAL A 340 -6.06 -16.08 -19.74
N SER A 341 -5.88 -16.56 -20.97
CA SER A 341 -5.69 -17.99 -21.25
C SER A 341 -4.37 -18.52 -20.67
N ASP A 342 -4.25 -19.83 -20.51
CA ASP A 342 -2.99 -20.46 -20.05
C ASP A 342 -1.81 -20.17 -20.98
N LEU A 343 -2.08 -20.10 -22.30
CA LEU A 343 -1.08 -19.74 -23.31
C LEU A 343 -0.63 -18.28 -23.15
N ALA A 344 -1.57 -17.33 -23.03
CA ALA A 344 -1.24 -15.93 -22.84
C ALA A 344 -0.48 -15.70 -21.52
N ARG A 345 -0.88 -16.38 -20.45
CA ARG A 345 -0.20 -16.33 -19.14
C ARG A 345 1.21 -16.90 -19.19
N HIS A 346 1.42 -17.99 -19.94
CA HIS A 346 2.77 -18.50 -20.20
C HIS A 346 3.62 -17.45 -20.91
N ASN A 347 3.11 -16.85 -22.00
CA ASN A 347 3.85 -15.84 -22.75
C ASN A 347 4.17 -14.59 -21.90
N LEU A 348 3.21 -14.13 -21.09
CA LEU A 348 3.41 -13.03 -20.14
C LEU A 348 4.50 -13.37 -19.09
N MET A 349 4.54 -14.61 -18.61
CA MET A 349 5.60 -15.09 -17.72
C MET A 349 6.97 -15.07 -18.41
N GLN A 350 7.04 -15.38 -19.70
CA GLN A 350 8.28 -15.32 -20.46
C GLN A 350 8.77 -13.88 -20.64
N ILE A 351 7.86 -12.95 -20.96
CA ILE A 351 8.19 -11.51 -21.03
C ILE A 351 8.67 -10.99 -19.68
N ALA A 352 7.99 -11.33 -18.59
CA ALA A 352 8.39 -10.95 -17.24
C ALA A 352 9.81 -11.45 -16.90
N GLN A 353 10.15 -12.68 -17.26
CA GLN A 353 11.49 -13.24 -17.08
C GLN A 353 12.53 -12.49 -17.91
N ILE A 354 12.23 -12.16 -19.17
CA ILE A 354 13.14 -11.38 -20.03
C ILE A 354 13.40 -10.01 -19.40
N LEU A 355 12.37 -9.28 -18.97
CA LEU A 355 12.54 -7.97 -18.34
C LEU A 355 13.43 -8.02 -17.09
N GLN A 356 13.27 -9.04 -16.25
CA GLN A 356 14.14 -9.26 -15.08
C GLN A 356 15.60 -9.54 -15.46
N ILE A 357 15.83 -10.31 -16.54
CA ILE A 357 17.17 -10.59 -17.06
C ILE A 357 17.79 -9.31 -17.65
N LEU A 358 17.03 -8.56 -18.44
CA LEU A 358 17.49 -7.31 -19.06
C LEU A 358 17.89 -6.28 -18.00
N ALA A 359 17.12 -6.15 -16.91
CA ALA A 359 17.43 -5.26 -15.79
C ALA A 359 18.79 -5.56 -15.13
N LEU A 360 19.24 -6.81 -15.16
CA LEU A 360 20.50 -7.25 -14.55
C LEU A 360 21.59 -7.62 -15.55
N TYR A 361 21.36 -7.38 -16.84
CA TYR A 361 22.24 -7.83 -17.91
C TYR A 361 23.69 -7.32 -17.77
N ARG A 362 23.88 -6.12 -17.17
CA ARG A 362 25.22 -5.55 -16.90
C ARG A 362 26.00 -6.30 -15.81
N TYR A 363 25.33 -7.08 -14.96
CA TYR A 363 25.89 -7.68 -13.75
C TYR A 363 25.77 -9.21 -13.69
N GLU A 364 24.87 -9.79 -14.50
CA GLU A 364 24.63 -11.23 -14.58
C GLU A 364 24.61 -11.68 -16.04
N ILE A 365 25.46 -12.64 -16.38
CA ILE A 365 25.49 -13.23 -17.72
C ILE A 365 24.39 -14.32 -17.78
N PRO A 366 23.44 -14.23 -18.71
CA PRO A 366 22.39 -15.24 -18.85
C PRO A 366 22.92 -16.61 -19.26
N GLU A 367 22.12 -17.66 -19.03
CA GLU A 367 22.46 -19.02 -19.46
C GLU A 367 22.51 -19.13 -21.00
N LYS A 368 23.51 -19.83 -21.53
CA LYS A 368 23.73 -19.99 -22.99
C LYS A 368 22.62 -20.76 -23.75
N LYS A 369 21.70 -21.40 -23.02
CA LYS A 369 20.61 -22.20 -23.62
C LYS A 369 19.39 -21.36 -24.02
N CYS A 370 19.32 -20.13 -23.54
CA CYS A 370 18.22 -19.22 -23.85
C CYS A 370 18.47 -18.51 -25.20
N ILE A 371 17.42 -17.86 -25.72
CA ILE A 371 17.54 -16.89 -26.80
C ILE A 371 18.64 -15.86 -26.56
N ASP A 372 19.14 -15.28 -27.65
CA ASP A 372 20.09 -14.18 -27.57
C ASP A 372 19.40 -12.91 -27.05
N PHE A 373 19.69 -12.54 -25.81
CA PHE A 373 19.13 -11.35 -25.17
C PHE A 373 19.64 -10.03 -25.77
N THR A 374 20.66 -10.05 -26.63
CA THR A 374 21.12 -8.85 -27.35
C THR A 374 20.15 -8.40 -28.44
N LEU A 375 19.18 -9.24 -28.81
CA LEU A 375 18.13 -8.91 -29.77
C LEU A 375 17.09 -7.91 -29.23
N PHE A 376 17.06 -7.70 -27.90
CA PHE A 376 16.12 -6.80 -27.24
C PHE A 376 16.72 -5.41 -27.01
N ASN A 377 15.86 -4.40 -26.82
CA ASN A 377 16.33 -3.08 -26.42
C ASN A 377 16.79 -3.07 -24.95
N LEU A 378 18.10 -3.23 -24.74
CA LEU A 378 18.72 -3.39 -23.42
C LEU A 378 18.72 -2.10 -22.56
N SER A 379 18.77 -0.93 -23.20
CA SER A 379 19.07 0.32 -22.51
C SER A 379 17.94 0.82 -21.59
N PRO A 380 16.65 0.81 -21.97
CA PRO A 380 15.62 1.49 -21.18
C PRO A 380 15.38 0.82 -19.83
N VAL A 381 15.32 -0.51 -19.80
CA VAL A 381 15.11 -1.30 -18.57
C VAL A 381 16.26 -1.09 -17.58
N THR A 382 17.51 -1.12 -18.08
CA THR A 382 18.69 -0.90 -17.23
C THR A 382 18.80 0.55 -16.76
N ASN A 383 18.43 1.50 -17.64
CA ASN A 383 18.44 2.92 -17.34
C ASN A 383 17.37 3.28 -16.31
N MET A 384 16.20 2.62 -16.33
CA MET A 384 15.16 2.77 -15.30
C MET A 384 15.70 2.42 -13.90
N VAL A 385 16.37 1.27 -13.75
CA VAL A 385 16.97 0.88 -12.46
C VAL A 385 18.00 1.91 -12.01
N SER A 386 18.86 2.34 -12.94
CA SER A 386 19.89 3.35 -12.67
C SER A 386 19.28 4.70 -12.28
N PHE A 387 18.22 5.11 -12.96
CA PHE A 387 17.49 6.36 -12.73
C PHE A 387 16.82 6.37 -11.36
N LEU A 388 16.19 5.26 -10.95
CA LEU A 388 15.52 5.14 -9.65
C LEU A 388 16.50 4.99 -8.47
N LEU A 389 17.74 4.60 -8.74
CA LEU A 389 18.83 4.59 -7.74
C LEU A 389 19.51 5.95 -7.58
N GLN A 390 19.27 6.92 -8.47
CA GLN A 390 19.85 8.26 -8.37
C GLN A 390 19.03 9.17 -7.45
N LYS A 391 19.73 10.11 -6.79
CA LYS A 391 19.13 11.13 -5.95
C LYS A 391 18.44 12.20 -6.81
N ASN A 392 17.25 11.90 -7.32
CA ASN A 392 16.49 12.77 -8.21
C ASN A 392 15.67 13.81 -7.42
N ASN A 393 16.31 14.85 -6.87
CA ASN A 393 15.64 15.95 -6.14
C ASN A 393 14.72 15.52 -4.96
N LEU A 394 14.77 14.25 -4.58
CA LEU A 394 14.01 13.69 -3.47
C LEU A 394 14.68 14.14 -2.17
N ASN A 395 13.94 14.92 -1.36
CA ASN A 395 14.39 15.32 -0.04
C ASN A 395 14.62 14.08 0.86
N ASP A 396 15.51 14.20 1.85
CA ASP A 396 15.73 13.14 2.85
C ASP A 396 14.46 12.82 3.66
N LYS A 397 13.48 13.74 3.66
CA LYS A 397 12.11 13.50 4.14
C LYS A 397 11.20 13.26 2.94
N PRO A 398 10.41 12.17 2.95
CA PRO A 398 9.70 11.68 1.78
C PRO A 398 8.78 12.74 1.17
N PHE A 399 7.90 13.37 1.95
CA PHE A 399 7.04 14.45 1.47
C PHE A 399 6.67 15.38 2.63
N SER A 400 6.95 16.68 2.51
CA SER A 400 6.59 17.70 3.48
C SER A 400 5.86 18.84 2.77
N GLU A 401 4.67 18.55 2.25
CA GLU A 401 3.77 19.64 1.86
C GLU A 401 3.20 20.24 3.15
N LYS A 402 3.54 21.50 3.42
CA LYS A 402 3.02 22.32 4.53
C LYS A 402 1.56 22.74 4.27
N ILE A 403 0.76 21.86 3.67
CA ILE A 403 -0.70 22.05 3.61
C ILE A 403 -1.22 21.72 5.01
N PRO A 404 -2.22 22.43 5.54
CA PRO A 404 -2.88 22.02 6.78
C PRO A 404 -3.38 20.57 6.62
N SER A 405 -2.64 19.64 7.22
CA SER A 405 -2.83 18.21 7.02
C SER A 405 -4.05 17.74 7.80
N ILE A 406 -4.84 16.87 7.17
CA ILE A 406 -5.99 16.30 7.83
C ILE A 406 -5.49 15.20 8.76
N ASN A 407 -5.58 15.46 10.07
CA ASN A 407 -5.12 14.50 11.06
C ASN A 407 -6.03 13.28 11.14
N LYS A 408 -5.40 12.11 11.26
CA LYS A 408 -6.10 10.86 11.54
C LYS A 408 -6.66 10.87 12.95
N ALA A 409 -7.98 10.85 13.10
CA ALA A 409 -8.64 10.90 14.40
C ALA A 409 -8.89 9.53 15.05
N PHE A 410 -8.90 8.45 14.28
CA PHE A 410 -9.23 7.12 14.77
C PHE A 410 -8.52 6.03 13.95
N VAL A 411 -8.52 4.81 14.49
CA VAL A 411 -8.05 3.58 13.83
C VAL A 411 -9.16 2.53 13.81
N LEU A 412 -9.04 1.57 12.91
CA LEU A 412 -10.06 0.54 12.65
C LEU A 412 -9.49 -0.84 12.94
N PHE A 413 -10.07 -1.57 13.89
CA PHE A 413 -9.65 -2.94 14.20
C PHE A 413 -10.85 -3.82 14.48
N THR A 414 -10.83 -5.07 14.02
CA THR A 414 -11.69 -6.09 14.65
C THR A 414 -11.14 -6.41 16.04
N GLU A 415 -11.99 -6.95 16.91
CA GLU A 415 -11.54 -7.39 18.24
C GLU A 415 -10.42 -8.45 18.12
N GLN A 416 -10.52 -9.35 17.15
CA GLN A 416 -9.52 -10.38 16.89
C GLN A 416 -8.19 -9.78 16.40
N ASP A 417 -8.23 -8.85 15.45
CA ASP A 417 -7.01 -8.20 14.93
C ASP A 417 -6.29 -7.43 16.04
N LEU A 418 -7.05 -6.70 16.85
CA LEU A 418 -6.52 -5.95 18.00
C LEU A 418 -5.87 -6.90 19.01
N TYR A 419 -6.56 -7.99 19.36
CA TYR A 419 -6.04 -9.01 20.26
C TYR A 419 -4.76 -9.65 19.71
N ASN A 420 -4.75 -10.04 18.43
CA ASN A 420 -3.61 -10.67 17.77
C ASN A 420 -2.40 -9.74 17.75
N LEU A 421 -2.58 -8.48 17.39
CA LEU A 421 -1.52 -7.48 17.36
C LEU A 421 -0.92 -7.28 18.76
N ILE A 422 -1.75 -7.09 19.78
CA ILE A 422 -1.27 -6.81 21.13
C ILE A 422 -0.57 -8.03 21.74
N SER A 423 -1.17 -9.21 21.61
CA SER A 423 -0.57 -10.46 22.08
C SER A 423 0.77 -10.75 21.40
N PHE A 424 0.88 -10.45 20.11
CA PHE A 424 2.13 -10.53 19.37
C PHE A 424 3.18 -9.58 19.94
N LEU A 425 2.85 -8.30 20.11
CA LEU A 425 3.79 -7.31 20.64
C LEU A 425 4.22 -7.61 22.08
N GLN A 426 3.33 -8.11 22.92
CA GLN A 426 3.64 -8.56 24.28
C GLN A 426 4.62 -9.74 24.29
N ARG A 427 4.43 -10.70 23.38
CA ARG A 427 5.34 -11.85 23.23
C ARG A 427 6.74 -11.39 22.80
N VAL A 428 6.79 -10.49 21.81
CA VAL A 428 8.04 -9.88 21.33
C VAL A 428 8.76 -9.14 22.46
N HIS A 429 8.03 -8.32 23.22
CA HIS A 429 8.59 -7.59 24.34
C HIS A 429 9.14 -8.52 25.44
N SER A 430 8.41 -9.58 25.76
CA SER A 430 8.83 -10.58 26.75
C SER A 430 10.12 -11.28 26.33
N ASP A 431 10.25 -11.66 25.07
CA ASP A 431 11.45 -12.29 24.51
C ASP A 431 12.66 -11.34 24.55
N ILE A 432 12.48 -10.08 24.16
CA ILE A 432 13.53 -9.05 24.22
C ILE A 432 14.03 -8.88 25.66
N ASN A 433 13.13 -8.81 26.65
CA ASN A 433 13.52 -8.67 28.06
C ASN A 433 14.29 -9.89 28.60
N LEU A 434 13.92 -11.10 28.18
CA LEU A 434 14.64 -12.32 28.55
C LEU A 434 16.09 -12.29 28.03
N HIS A 435 16.28 -11.86 26.78
CA HIS A 435 17.61 -11.78 26.15
C HIS A 435 18.46 -10.62 26.69
N LEU A 436 17.86 -9.51 27.10
CA LEU A 436 18.57 -8.40 27.77
C LEU A 436 19.13 -8.83 29.14
N ASN A 437 18.42 -9.71 29.86
CA ASN A 437 18.85 -10.20 31.18
C ASN A 437 19.92 -11.32 31.10
N SER A 438 20.25 -11.84 29.91
CA SER A 438 21.13 -13.02 29.74
C SER A 438 22.52 -12.75 29.15
N ASN A 439 22.97 -11.49 29.04
CA ASN A 439 24.26 -11.08 28.44
C ASN A 439 24.45 -11.43 26.94
N SER A 440 24.06 -10.52 26.04
CA SER A 440 24.72 -10.31 24.74
C SER A 440 24.46 -8.89 24.21
N ILE A 441 25.11 -7.90 24.81
CA ILE A 441 25.19 -6.54 24.27
C ILE A 441 26.27 -6.56 23.18
N ALA A 442 25.85 -6.46 21.92
CA ALA A 442 26.74 -6.04 20.84
C ALA A 442 26.09 -5.09 19.83
N ASN A 443 24.76 -5.11 19.63
CA ASN A 443 24.15 -4.33 18.52
C ASN A 443 23.05 -3.35 18.94
N TYR A 444 22.75 -3.21 20.23
CA TYR A 444 21.59 -2.41 20.68
C TYR A 444 21.91 -0.95 21.01
N GLY A 445 23.18 -0.63 21.31
CA GLY A 445 23.56 0.64 21.92
C GLY A 445 23.91 1.78 20.97
N ASP A 446 24.17 1.52 19.69
CA ASP A 446 24.89 2.49 18.85
C ASP A 446 24.00 3.36 17.96
N ARG A 447 22.66 3.21 17.98
CA ARG A 447 21.78 3.84 16.97
C ARG A 447 20.40 4.32 17.41
N MET A 448 20.20 4.72 18.67
CA MET A 448 18.95 5.40 19.07
C MET A 448 19.22 6.79 19.65
N ASN A 449 18.52 7.78 19.09
CA ASN A 449 18.59 9.17 19.47
C ASN A 449 18.06 9.31 20.92
N ILE A 450 18.90 9.81 21.83
CA ILE A 450 18.70 9.80 23.30
C ILE A 450 17.39 10.49 23.73
N ASN A 451 16.81 11.34 22.87
CA ASN A 451 15.56 12.05 23.13
C ASN A 451 14.27 11.20 23.02
N ASN A 452 14.33 9.98 22.45
CA ASN A 452 13.15 9.13 22.21
C ASN A 452 12.89 8.07 23.29
N LEU A 453 13.82 7.87 24.23
CA LEU A 453 13.76 6.76 25.20
C LEU A 453 12.52 6.84 26.12
N SER A 454 12.17 8.04 26.60
CA SER A 454 11.00 8.25 27.47
C SER A 454 9.67 7.92 26.80
N SER A 455 9.56 8.15 25.48
CA SER A 455 8.37 7.80 24.70
C SER A 455 8.24 6.29 24.49
N ILE A 456 9.37 5.59 24.31
CA ILE A 456 9.41 4.14 24.17
C ILE A 456 9.07 3.46 25.51
N ASP A 457 9.61 3.95 26.62
CA ASP A 457 9.30 3.43 27.95
C ASP A 457 7.81 3.58 28.28
N HIS A 458 7.20 4.71 27.91
CA HIS A 458 5.76 4.92 28.05
C HIS A 458 4.93 3.99 27.17
N LEU A 459 5.36 3.76 25.92
CA LEU A 459 4.74 2.81 24.99
C LEU A 459 4.74 1.39 25.57
N ILE A 460 5.87 0.96 26.14
CA ILE A 460 6.02 -0.33 26.79
C ILE A 460 5.12 -0.42 28.04
N ALA A 461 5.10 0.61 28.87
CA ALA A 461 4.24 0.64 30.05
C ALA A 461 2.75 0.50 29.68
N LEU A 462 2.31 1.18 28.62
CA LEU A 462 0.95 1.03 28.09
C LEU A 462 0.70 -0.40 27.58
N LEU A 463 1.64 -1.00 26.84
CA LEU A 463 1.53 -2.37 26.35
C LEU A 463 1.35 -3.40 27.48
N ILE A 464 2.07 -3.21 28.59
CA ILE A 464 1.98 -4.06 29.78
C ILE A 464 0.64 -3.84 30.50
N SER A 465 0.17 -2.59 30.63
CA SER A 465 -1.12 -2.28 31.27
C SER A 465 -2.34 -2.87 30.53
N LEU A 466 -2.20 -3.13 29.22
CA LEU A 466 -3.22 -3.79 28.42
C LEU A 466 -3.29 -5.31 28.71
N SER A 467 -2.32 -5.90 29.40
CA SER A 467 -2.38 -7.30 29.85
C SER A 467 -3.39 -7.50 31.00
N ASP A 468 -3.43 -6.58 31.96
CA ASP A 468 -4.28 -6.67 33.16
C ASP A 468 -5.79 -6.52 32.86
N SER A 469 -6.12 -5.94 31.69
CA SER A 469 -7.51 -5.72 31.28
C SER A 469 -8.11 -6.89 30.49
N GLN A 470 -7.30 -7.85 30.01
CA GLN A 470 -7.79 -9.00 29.24
C GLN A 470 -8.27 -10.18 30.09
N GLU A 471 -7.93 -10.24 31.39
CA GLU A 471 -8.46 -11.29 32.27
C GLU A 471 -9.95 -11.08 32.66
N HIS A 472 -10.49 -9.87 32.45
CA HIS A 472 -11.85 -9.51 32.87
C HIS A 472 -12.93 -9.54 31.77
N SER A 473 -12.61 -9.86 30.52
CA SER A 473 -13.60 -10.00 29.44
C SER A 473 -14.12 -11.44 29.24
N SER A 474 -13.76 -12.38 30.12
CA SER A 474 -14.35 -13.73 30.09
C SER A 474 -15.74 -13.78 30.75
N HIS A 475 -16.76 -13.85 29.89
CA HIS A 475 -18.16 -14.23 30.15
C HIS A 475 -19.06 -13.25 30.91
N SER A 476 -19.93 -12.55 30.17
CA SER A 476 -21.25 -12.17 30.67
C SER A 476 -22.09 -13.44 30.89
N ARG A 477 -22.03 -14.01 32.10
CA ARG A 477 -22.97 -15.06 32.52
C ARG A 477 -24.37 -14.46 32.66
N VAL A 478 -25.27 -14.94 31.80
CA VAL A 478 -26.71 -14.91 32.01
C VAL A 478 -27.01 -15.42 33.43
N LYS A 479 -27.65 -14.59 34.24
CA LYS A 479 -28.15 -14.94 35.57
C LYS A 479 -29.16 -16.08 35.43
N SER A 480 -28.87 -17.24 36.01
CA SER A 480 -29.88 -18.28 36.26
C SER A 480 -30.02 -18.52 37.76
N VAL A 481 -31.30 -18.58 38.15
CA VAL A 481 -31.86 -18.70 39.51
C VAL A 481 -31.44 -20.03 40.18
N PRO A 482 -31.28 -20.08 41.52
CA PRO A 482 -30.74 -21.27 42.19
C PRO A 482 -31.80 -22.36 42.39
N SER A 483 -31.42 -23.61 42.13
CA SER A 483 -32.20 -24.79 42.54
C SER A 483 -31.31 -25.78 43.29
N SER A 484 -31.80 -26.15 44.46
CA SER A 484 -31.27 -27.02 45.52
C SER A 484 -30.77 -28.40 45.05
N PRO A 485 -29.88 -29.07 45.78
CA PRO A 485 -29.35 -30.39 45.43
C PRO A 485 -30.22 -31.51 46.02
N ASN A 486 -30.45 -32.58 45.26
CA ASN A 486 -30.43 -33.98 45.73
C ASN A 486 -30.87 -34.94 44.62
N GLY A 487 -30.05 -35.97 44.38
CA GLY A 487 -30.62 -37.32 44.19
C GLY A 487 -30.24 -38.12 42.93
N VAL A 488 -29.25 -39.01 43.12
CA VAL A 488 -29.25 -40.43 42.73
C VAL A 488 -29.05 -40.83 41.24
N SER A 489 -27.84 -41.34 41.00
CA SER A 489 -27.45 -42.60 40.30
C SER A 489 -28.33 -43.18 39.19
N LYS A 490 -27.68 -43.54 38.06
CA LYS A 490 -27.50 -44.94 37.62
C LYS A 490 -26.48 -45.08 36.48
N LYS A 491 -25.89 -46.28 36.44
CA LYS A 491 -24.68 -46.76 35.75
C LYS A 491 -24.95 -47.18 34.29
N ASN A 492 -23.87 -47.30 33.50
CA ASN A 492 -23.45 -48.49 32.70
C ASN A 492 -22.21 -48.08 31.85
N LEU A 493 -20.96 -48.50 32.14
CA LEU A 493 -20.27 -49.79 31.97
C LEU A 493 -20.01 -50.25 30.52
N LEU A 494 -18.72 -50.20 30.14
CA LEU A 494 -17.90 -51.10 29.31
C LEU A 494 -17.94 -51.00 27.77
N ASN A 495 -16.82 -50.59 27.14
CA ASN A 495 -15.82 -51.54 26.60
C ASN A 495 -14.53 -50.89 26.09
N LYS A 496 -13.40 -51.55 26.38
CA LYS A 496 -12.03 -51.31 25.86
C LYS A 496 -11.94 -51.66 24.37
N VAL A 497 -11.05 -50.99 23.63
CA VAL A 497 -9.85 -51.58 22.98
C VAL A 497 -9.04 -50.46 22.32
N ALA A 498 -7.73 -50.48 22.54
CA ALA A 498 -6.74 -49.60 21.96
C ALA A 498 -6.47 -49.95 20.49
N LYS A 499 -6.35 -48.93 19.63
CA LYS A 499 -5.59 -48.99 18.37
C LYS A 499 -5.00 -47.61 18.06
N SER A 500 -3.70 -47.61 17.90
CA SER A 500 -2.82 -46.53 17.44
C SER A 500 -3.25 -45.99 16.06
N GLN A 501 -3.33 -44.67 15.90
CA GLN A 501 -3.20 -43.97 14.62
C GLN A 501 -2.97 -42.46 14.81
N LEU A 502 -2.22 -41.89 13.86
CA LEU A 502 -1.63 -40.56 13.74
C LEU A 502 -2.55 -39.37 14.13
N PRO A 503 -1.99 -38.21 14.52
CA PRO A 503 -2.79 -37.01 14.77
C PRO A 503 -3.38 -36.49 13.46
N ARG A 504 -4.70 -36.62 13.38
CA ARG A 504 -5.57 -36.16 12.31
C ARG A 504 -5.82 -34.67 12.48
N SER A 505 -5.75 -33.97 11.35
CA SER A 505 -5.98 -32.55 11.15
C SER A 505 -7.15 -31.99 11.97
N THR A 506 -6.92 -30.80 12.53
CA THR A 506 -7.86 -30.01 13.32
C THR A 506 -9.13 -29.72 12.52
N SER A 507 -10.19 -30.44 12.85
CA SER A 507 -11.55 -30.21 12.35
C SER A 507 -12.11 -28.92 12.95
N TYR A 508 -12.45 -27.95 12.10
CA TYR A 508 -13.32 -26.84 12.44
C TYR A 508 -14.63 -27.37 13.02
N THR A 509 -14.89 -27.07 14.30
CA THR A 509 -16.18 -27.31 14.91
C THR A 509 -17.22 -26.39 14.29
N THR A 510 -18.14 -26.98 13.53
CA THR A 510 -19.38 -26.38 13.08
C THR A 510 -20.25 -26.03 14.30
N TYR A 511 -20.27 -24.75 14.68
CA TYR A 511 -21.32 -24.19 15.53
C TYR A 511 -22.30 -23.42 14.63
N ASN A 512 -23.58 -23.56 14.99
CA ASN A 512 -24.75 -23.17 14.22
C ASN A 512 -24.77 -21.70 13.76
N ASN A 513 -25.41 -21.51 12.60
CA ASN A 513 -25.72 -20.26 11.92
C ASN A 513 -26.50 -19.25 12.79
N GLU A 514 -25.80 -18.40 13.51
CA GLU A 514 -26.13 -16.97 13.55
C GLU A 514 -25.00 -16.27 12.79
N ILE A 515 -25.32 -15.60 11.68
CA ILE A 515 -24.33 -14.87 10.89
C ILE A 515 -23.93 -13.65 11.71
N LEU A 516 -22.98 -13.81 12.64
CA LEU A 516 -22.29 -12.68 13.27
C LEU A 516 -21.64 -11.89 12.12
N HIS A 517 -22.00 -10.62 12.01
CA HIS A 517 -21.32 -9.70 11.09
C HIS A 517 -19.95 -9.33 11.67
N PRO A 518 -18.91 -9.09 10.85
CA PRO A 518 -17.64 -8.61 11.37
C PRO A 518 -17.86 -7.25 12.02
N THR A 519 -17.66 -7.18 13.34
CA THR A 519 -17.68 -5.92 14.08
C THR A 519 -16.29 -5.30 14.02
N VAL A 520 -16.22 -4.10 13.45
CA VAL A 520 -15.00 -3.30 13.37
C VAL A 520 -15.12 -2.14 14.36
N LEU A 521 -14.20 -2.08 15.31
CA LEU A 521 -14.13 -1.04 16.32
C LEU A 521 -13.48 0.21 15.74
N ILE A 522 -14.16 1.34 15.91
CA ILE A 522 -13.63 2.68 15.67
C ILE A 522 -13.00 3.15 16.98
N ILE A 523 -11.67 3.06 17.07
CA ILE A 523 -10.92 3.43 18.28
C ILE A 523 -10.37 4.85 18.08
N PRO A 524 -10.82 5.84 18.88
CA PRO A 524 -10.30 7.20 18.77
C PRO A 524 -8.82 7.24 19.18
N LEU A 525 -8.02 7.95 18.41
CA LEU A 525 -6.67 8.33 18.82
C LEU A 525 -6.83 9.56 19.70
N ASN A 526 -6.43 9.50 20.98
CA ASN A 526 -6.67 10.55 21.98
C ASN A 526 -5.83 11.82 21.74
N GLN A 527 -5.80 12.36 20.51
CA GLN A 527 -5.06 13.56 20.17
C GLN A 527 -5.60 14.76 20.95
N GLU A 528 -4.70 15.67 21.35
CA GLU A 528 -5.11 17.02 21.74
C GLU A 528 -5.91 17.62 20.57
N GLU A 529 -7.01 18.34 20.86
CA GLU A 529 -7.97 18.85 19.85
C GLU A 529 -7.24 19.33 18.58
N ALA A 530 -7.30 18.51 17.53
CA ALA A 530 -6.66 18.83 16.27
C ALA A 530 -7.29 20.14 15.75
N ILE A 531 -6.45 21.14 15.51
CA ILE A 531 -6.92 22.45 15.10
C ILE A 531 -7.54 22.29 13.71
N PRO A 532 -8.83 22.61 13.52
CA PRO A 532 -9.47 22.42 12.24
C PRO A 532 -8.80 23.25 11.15
N VAL A 533 -8.81 22.72 9.93
CA VAL A 533 -8.23 23.39 8.76
C VAL A 533 -8.90 24.75 8.58
N GLY A 534 -8.11 25.81 8.42
CA GLY A 534 -8.61 27.17 8.27
C GLY A 534 -9.04 27.87 9.58
N LEU A 535 -8.83 27.26 10.75
CA LEU A 535 -9.13 27.85 12.07
C LEU A 535 -7.91 28.00 12.98
N LEU A 536 -6.72 28.16 12.38
CA LEU A 536 -5.50 28.48 13.12
C LEU A 536 -5.63 29.85 13.80
N SER A 537 -5.05 30.01 14.98
CA SER A 537 -4.99 31.32 15.63
C SER A 537 -4.09 32.26 14.84
N GLU A 538 -4.42 33.55 14.84
CA GLU A 538 -3.63 34.60 14.19
C GLU A 538 -2.14 34.53 14.57
N GLN A 539 -1.85 34.34 15.87
CA GLN A 539 -0.48 34.14 16.36
C GLN A 539 0.23 32.96 15.69
N LYS A 540 -0.46 31.82 15.50
CA LYS A 540 0.11 30.65 14.83
C LYS A 540 0.34 30.92 13.35
N VAL A 541 -0.58 31.62 12.68
CA VAL A 541 -0.44 32.00 11.26
C VAL A 541 0.73 32.97 11.06
N ILE A 542 0.86 33.99 11.90
CA ILE A 542 1.97 34.96 11.86
C ILE A 542 3.31 34.23 12.09
N ASN A 543 3.39 33.34 13.07
CA ASN A 543 4.61 32.57 13.33
C ASN A 543 4.97 31.65 12.15
N MET A 544 3.99 31.03 11.49
CA MET A 544 4.24 30.24 10.28
C MET A 544 4.77 31.08 9.11
N GLN A 545 4.40 32.36 9.03
CA GLN A 545 4.90 33.29 8.03
C GLN A 545 6.36 33.72 8.33
N LEU A 546 6.67 33.95 9.61
CA LEU A 546 8.03 34.27 10.07
C LEU A 546 9.02 33.12 9.81
N ASP A 547 8.59 31.86 10.04
CA ASP A 547 9.38 30.67 9.74
C ASP A 547 9.65 30.51 8.23
N LYS A 548 8.76 31.01 7.35
CA LYS A 548 8.98 31.04 5.89
C LYS A 548 10.02 32.10 5.51
N ASP A 549 9.98 33.26 6.14
CA ASP A 549 10.91 34.36 5.88
C ASP A 549 12.33 34.07 6.39
N GLU A 550 12.48 33.39 7.53
CA GLU A 550 13.79 32.93 8.02
C GLU A 550 14.43 31.88 7.10
N LEU A 551 13.63 30.95 6.55
CA LEU A 551 14.12 29.94 5.61
C LEU A 551 14.55 30.60 4.28
N CYS A 552 13.75 31.53 3.75
CA CYS A 552 14.09 32.31 2.55
C CYS A 552 15.33 33.19 2.75
N ASN A 553 15.56 33.72 3.95
CA ASN A 553 16.75 34.52 4.25
C ASN A 553 18.01 33.64 4.46
N SER A 554 17.87 32.43 5.01
CA SER A 554 19.00 31.48 5.11
C SER A 554 19.49 30.98 3.74
N VAL A 555 18.58 30.84 2.76
CA VAL A 555 18.92 30.43 1.39
C VAL A 555 19.59 31.59 0.63
N LYS A 556 19.29 32.84 0.96
CA LYS A 556 19.98 34.02 0.39
C LYS A 556 21.38 34.24 0.96
N GLN A 557 21.64 33.84 2.22
CA GLN A 557 22.96 33.99 2.84
C GLN A 557 23.99 32.96 2.35
N SER A 558 23.58 31.80 1.82
CA SER A 558 24.52 30.79 1.28
C SER A 558 24.99 31.07 -0.16
N VAL A 559 24.48 32.12 -0.83
CA VAL A 559 24.78 32.40 -2.25
C VAL A 559 25.56 33.71 -2.47
N LEU A 560 25.83 34.50 -1.43
CA LEU A 560 26.55 35.77 -1.59
C LEU A 560 28.00 35.69 -1.10
N SER A 561 28.87 35.19 -1.97
CA SER A 561 30.30 35.57 -2.02
C SER A 561 30.81 35.45 -3.45
N ASN A 562 30.46 36.44 -4.29
CA ASN A 562 31.37 37.16 -5.20
C ASN A 562 30.56 37.99 -6.23
N GLY A 563 30.79 39.31 -6.22
CA GLY A 563 30.88 40.17 -7.42
C GLY A 563 29.61 40.52 -8.21
N ASP A 564 29.05 41.69 -7.89
CA ASP A 564 28.52 42.76 -8.75
C ASP A 564 27.59 42.50 -9.98
N ILE A 565 26.33 42.93 -9.77
CA ILE A 565 25.52 43.86 -10.60
C ILE A 565 25.13 43.44 -12.04
N ASN A 566 23.87 43.01 -12.25
CA ASN A 566 22.82 43.88 -12.80
C ASN A 566 21.43 43.21 -12.88
N THR A 567 20.43 44.04 -12.66
CA THR A 567 18.99 43.81 -12.54
C THR A 567 18.31 43.30 -13.82
N GLY A 568 17.41 42.33 -13.66
CA GLY A 568 16.43 41.92 -14.69
C GLY A 568 15.47 40.86 -14.16
N ASN A 569 14.29 41.30 -13.71
CA ASN A 569 13.19 40.45 -13.23
C ASN A 569 12.86 39.31 -14.20
N THR A 570 12.95 38.06 -13.74
CA THR A 570 12.26 36.90 -14.33
C THR A 570 11.92 35.92 -13.20
N SER A 571 10.73 36.05 -12.62
CA SER A 571 10.21 35.14 -11.57
C SER A 571 8.99 34.34 -12.04
N ASP A 572 8.74 34.23 -13.34
CA ASP A 572 7.48 33.67 -13.86
C ASP A 572 7.62 32.31 -14.56
N ASN A 573 8.76 31.63 -14.45
CA ASN A 573 9.02 30.38 -15.20
C ASN A 573 9.13 29.10 -14.35
N LEU A 574 8.76 29.11 -13.07
CA LEU A 574 8.83 27.92 -12.20
C LEU A 574 7.48 27.45 -11.63
N GLU A 575 6.39 28.21 -11.82
CA GLU A 575 5.05 27.81 -11.35
C GLU A 575 4.29 26.92 -12.36
N ALA A 576 4.69 26.90 -13.64
CA ALA A 576 3.93 26.21 -14.69
C ALA A 576 4.12 24.68 -14.77
N ILE A 577 5.01 24.06 -13.99
CA ILE A 577 5.27 22.60 -14.09
C ILE A 577 4.56 21.81 -12.98
N SER A 578 4.17 22.44 -11.87
CA SER A 578 3.52 21.74 -10.74
C SER A 578 2.00 21.69 -10.82
N GLU A 579 1.37 22.57 -11.61
CA GLU A 579 -0.11 22.65 -11.72
C GLU A 579 -0.70 21.73 -12.81
N ALA A 580 0.13 21.16 -13.69
CA ALA A 580 -0.34 20.31 -14.78
C ALA A 580 -0.67 18.87 -14.35
N ALA A 581 -0.19 18.41 -13.18
CA ALA A 581 -0.41 17.04 -12.70
C ALA A 581 -1.64 16.90 -11.77
N SER A 582 -2.19 18.00 -11.25
CA SER A 582 -3.31 17.98 -10.29
C SER A 582 -4.69 18.28 -10.90
N ASN A 583 -4.75 18.68 -12.18
CA ASN A 583 -6.00 19.08 -12.84
C ASN A 583 -6.56 18.04 -13.83
N HIS A 584 -6.08 16.79 -13.83
CA HIS A 584 -6.58 15.73 -14.72
C HIS A 584 -7.61 14.76 -14.11
N ASP A 585 -8.16 15.08 -12.93
CA ASP A 585 -9.14 14.22 -12.23
C ASP A 585 -10.58 14.78 -12.25
N ASN A 586 -10.95 15.67 -13.18
CA ASN A 586 -12.30 16.25 -13.17
C ASN A 586 -12.96 16.54 -14.52
N LEU A 587 -12.63 15.77 -15.58
CA LEU A 587 -13.34 15.86 -16.86
C LEU A 587 -13.57 14.47 -17.49
N GLU A 588 -14.37 13.63 -16.81
CA GLU A 588 -15.06 12.53 -17.48
C GLU A 588 -16.47 12.35 -16.92
N ALA A 589 -17.26 13.41 -17.04
CA ALA A 589 -18.70 13.33 -17.16
C ALA A 589 -19.12 14.54 -17.99
N ILE A 590 -20.04 14.33 -18.92
CA ILE A 590 -20.57 15.32 -19.88
C ILE A 590 -19.73 15.42 -21.17
N SER A 591 -19.94 14.48 -22.09
CA SER A 591 -20.10 14.78 -23.53
C SER A 591 -20.53 13.53 -24.31
N GLU A 592 -21.84 13.32 -24.41
CA GLU A 592 -22.42 12.67 -25.59
C GLU A 592 -23.52 13.57 -26.17
N ALA A 593 -23.34 13.86 -27.46
CA ALA A 593 -24.27 14.36 -28.46
C ALA A 593 -24.69 15.85 -28.46
N ALA A 594 -24.03 16.60 -29.35
CA ALA A 594 -24.58 17.80 -29.97
C ALA A 594 -25.36 17.45 -31.25
N SER A 595 -26.54 18.07 -31.37
CA SER A 595 -27.06 18.77 -32.56
C SER A 595 -27.10 18.03 -33.91
N ASN A 596 -28.33 17.85 -34.43
CA ASN A 596 -28.60 18.06 -35.84
C ASN A 596 -29.83 18.96 -36.02
N HIS A 597 -29.63 19.92 -36.90
CA HIS A 597 -30.45 21.07 -37.27
C HIS A 597 -31.53 20.66 -38.29
N SER A 598 -32.75 21.19 -38.21
CA SER A 598 -33.45 21.89 -39.32
C SER A 598 -34.92 22.21 -39.01
N VAL A 599 -35.38 23.22 -39.75
CA VAL A 599 -36.53 24.08 -39.60
C VAL A 599 -37.78 23.45 -40.26
N ASP A 600 -38.96 23.79 -39.75
CA ASP A 600 -40.09 24.38 -40.49
C ASP A 600 -41.49 23.70 -40.35
N SER A 601 -42.45 24.54 -39.95
CA SER A 601 -43.88 24.60 -40.35
C SER A 601 -44.94 23.53 -40.02
N SER A 602 -46.09 24.05 -39.54
CA SER A 602 -47.50 23.62 -39.77
C SER A 602 -48.09 22.51 -38.87
N ILE A 603 -49.04 22.82 -37.97
CA ILE A 603 -50.52 22.93 -38.14
C ILE A 603 -51.28 21.60 -37.93
N GLU A 604 -52.49 21.71 -37.38
CA GLU A 604 -53.51 20.68 -37.04
C GLU A 604 -53.35 19.97 -35.68
N MET A 605 -54.09 20.35 -34.63
CA MET A 605 -55.55 20.18 -34.37
C MET A 605 -55.97 18.79 -33.90
N GLU A 606 -56.76 18.83 -32.82
CA GLU A 606 -57.76 17.86 -32.37
C GLU A 606 -57.41 16.76 -31.33
N ARG A 607 -57.90 17.06 -30.12
CA ARG A 607 -58.92 16.31 -29.35
C ARG A 607 -58.47 15.28 -28.31
N GLY A 608 -58.84 15.62 -27.08
CA GLY A 608 -59.51 14.73 -26.12
C GLY A 608 -58.56 14.01 -25.15
N SER A 609 -58.83 13.90 -23.85
CA SER A 609 -60.06 14.14 -23.09
C SER A 609 -59.72 14.13 -21.60
N GLU A 610 -60.47 14.93 -20.81
CA GLU A 610 -60.88 14.66 -19.41
C GLU A 610 -59.79 14.68 -18.32
N ARG A 611 -59.85 15.49 -17.26
CA ARG A 611 -60.90 16.32 -16.64
C ARG A 611 -60.27 17.46 -15.84
#